data_AF-A0A6J0YH43-F1
#
_entry.id   AF-A0A6J0YH43-F1
#
_cell.length_a   1.000
_cell.length_b   1.000
_cell.length_c   1.000
_cell.angle_alpha   90.00
_cell.angle_beta   90.00
_cell.angle_gamma   90.00
#
_symmetry.space_group_name_H-M   'P 1'
#
loop_
_entity.id
_entity.type
_entity.pdbx_description
1 polymer ?
#
loop_
_entity_poly.entity_id
_entity_poly.type
_entity_poly.pdbx_seq_one_letter_code
_entity_poly.pdbx_strand_id
1 'polypeptide(L)'
;MWIKGPAKMLQLQGPQLLQMLEKCLMKSLPESLKVYGTVFHMNQGNPFGLKALVDKWPDFKTVVIRPQEQEMADDFDHYTNTYQIFSKDLRNCQESLTTSDVINWKQHLQIQSSQSSLNEVIQNLAAAKLVKVEHTQSILYVMPETARKLLPSLPETKNLPAGYGAPKAINEEMFKLSSMDPTHAALVNKFWHFGGNKRSQRFIERCIRAFPTFCLLGPEGTPASWSLMDQTGEIRMGATLPEYRGRGLVSHMLAVHTRALDQLGFPAYNHTDKANKIIQRISHNLRHIAIPRGWNQWNCVPLRSGPPPETALGGLDTWPERQRAGREGRRPRHQRGGSVGCSGLGKR
;
A
#
# COMPACT_ATOMS: atom_id res chain seq x y z
N MET A 1 -29.75 -20.06 -28.38
CA MET A 1 -29.02 -19.05 -27.59
C MET A 1 -28.21 -19.81 -26.54
N TRP A 2 -26.91 -20.01 -26.77
CA TRP A 2 -26.08 -20.75 -25.82
C TRP A 2 -25.77 -19.82 -24.64
N ILE A 3 -26.35 -20.10 -23.48
CA ILE A 3 -25.96 -19.46 -22.22
C ILE A 3 -24.54 -19.97 -21.95
N LYS A 4 -23.52 -19.16 -22.26
CA LYS A 4 -22.16 -19.43 -21.78
C LYS A 4 -22.26 -19.52 -20.25
N GLY A 5 -21.92 -20.69 -19.70
CA GLY A 5 -21.77 -20.85 -18.25
C GLY A 5 -20.77 -19.83 -17.70
N PRO A 6 -20.78 -19.56 -16.39
CA PRO A 6 -19.88 -18.59 -15.77
C PRO A 6 -18.43 -18.88 -16.17
N ALA A 7 -17.69 -17.87 -16.65
CA ALA A 7 -16.28 -18.04 -16.97
C ALA A 7 -15.53 -18.31 -15.65
N LYS A 8 -15.16 -19.56 -15.42
CA LYS A 8 -14.46 -19.96 -14.20
C LYS A 8 -13.00 -19.53 -14.31
N MET A 9 -12.57 -18.60 -13.46
CA MET A 9 -11.14 -18.34 -13.30
C MET A 9 -10.46 -19.57 -12.68
N LEU A 10 -9.35 -19.98 -13.27
CA LEU A 10 -8.54 -21.13 -12.91
C LEU A 10 -7.57 -20.74 -11.79
N GLN A 11 -7.57 -21.49 -10.69
CA GLN A 11 -6.56 -21.32 -9.66
C GLN A 11 -5.25 -21.95 -10.11
N LEU A 12 -4.17 -21.16 -10.10
CA LEU A 12 -2.83 -21.70 -10.25
C LEU A 12 -2.36 -22.25 -8.91
N GLN A 13 -2.01 -23.53 -8.90
CA GLN A 13 -1.52 -24.25 -7.73
C GLN A 13 -0.15 -24.84 -8.01
N GLY A 14 0.72 -24.82 -7.00
CA GLY A 14 2.05 -25.39 -7.08
C GLY A 14 3.16 -24.38 -7.39
N PRO A 15 4.38 -24.59 -6.86
CA PRO A 15 5.50 -23.65 -7.02
C PRO A 15 5.87 -23.37 -8.49
N GLN A 16 5.82 -24.38 -9.35
CA GLN A 16 6.23 -24.23 -10.76
C GLN A 16 5.29 -23.28 -11.51
N LEU A 17 3.97 -23.39 -11.32
CA LEU A 17 3.00 -22.52 -11.98
C LEU A 17 3.10 -21.08 -11.47
N LEU A 18 3.32 -20.88 -10.17
CA LEU A 18 3.50 -19.53 -9.60
C LEU A 18 4.81 -18.89 -10.05
N GLN A 19 5.91 -19.64 -10.18
CA GLN A 19 7.16 -19.16 -10.77
C GLN A 19 7.01 -18.80 -12.25
N MET A 20 6.25 -19.58 -13.01
CA MET A 20 5.92 -19.24 -14.40
C MET A 20 5.08 -17.96 -14.48
N LEU A 21 4.07 -17.82 -13.61
CA LEU A 21 3.25 -16.62 -13.53
C LEU A 21 4.09 -15.40 -13.19
N GLU A 22 5.00 -15.50 -12.22
CA GLU A 22 5.95 -14.45 -11.87
C GLU A 22 6.77 -13.99 -13.09
N LYS A 23 7.36 -14.93 -13.83
CA LYS A 23 8.13 -14.64 -15.06
C LYS A 23 7.27 -13.99 -16.14
N CYS A 24 6.01 -14.39 -16.29
CA CYS A 24 5.08 -13.77 -17.23
C CYS A 24 4.71 -12.34 -16.83
N LEU A 25 4.44 -12.11 -15.54
CA LEU A 25 4.11 -10.79 -15.01
C LEU A 25 5.30 -9.82 -15.14
N MET A 26 6.53 -10.30 -14.93
CA MET A 26 7.75 -9.50 -15.09
C MET A 26 7.86 -8.83 -16.47
N LYS A 27 7.37 -9.49 -17.53
CA LYS A 27 7.37 -8.95 -18.90
C LYS A 27 6.40 -7.78 -19.12
N SER A 28 5.45 -7.59 -18.21
CA SER A 28 4.43 -6.53 -18.27
C SER A 28 4.66 -5.45 -17.22
N LEU A 29 5.85 -5.40 -16.62
CA LEU A 29 6.21 -4.30 -15.73
C LEU A 29 6.33 -2.99 -16.52
N PRO A 30 5.93 -1.84 -15.92
CA PRO A 30 5.52 -1.69 -14.52
C PRO A 30 4.02 -1.93 -14.24
N GLU A 31 3.19 -2.14 -15.26
CA GLU A 31 1.74 -2.27 -15.11
C GLU A 31 1.32 -3.48 -14.25
N SER A 32 2.13 -4.54 -14.25
CA SER A 32 1.92 -5.72 -13.42
C SER A 32 2.50 -5.62 -12.01
N LEU A 33 3.21 -4.53 -11.63
CA LEU A 33 4.09 -4.50 -10.45
C LEU A 33 3.40 -4.94 -9.17
N LYS A 34 2.17 -4.46 -8.92
CA LYS A 34 1.39 -4.82 -7.74
C LYS A 34 1.11 -6.33 -7.65
N VAL A 35 0.75 -6.95 -8.77
CA VAL A 35 0.49 -8.41 -8.84
C VAL A 35 1.79 -9.20 -8.83
N TYR A 36 2.82 -8.74 -9.55
CA TYR A 36 4.15 -9.33 -9.57
C TYR A 36 4.76 -9.42 -8.17
N GLY A 37 4.79 -8.31 -7.42
CA GLY A 37 5.32 -8.29 -6.05
C GLY A 37 4.54 -9.22 -5.11
N THR A 38 3.23 -9.30 -5.29
CA THR A 38 2.39 -10.24 -4.52
C THR A 38 2.76 -11.71 -4.83
N VAL A 39 2.87 -12.07 -6.11
CA VAL A 39 3.25 -13.44 -6.52
C VAL A 39 4.68 -13.79 -6.08
N PHE A 40 5.60 -12.82 -6.13
CA PHE A 40 6.96 -12.99 -5.61
C PHE A 40 6.94 -13.42 -4.13
N HIS A 41 6.15 -12.75 -3.28
CA HIS A 41 6.01 -13.16 -1.87
C HIS A 41 5.24 -14.46 -1.68
N MET A 42 4.29 -14.78 -2.56
CA MET A 42 3.65 -16.10 -2.58
C MET A 42 4.68 -17.21 -2.83
N ASN A 43 5.64 -16.99 -3.73
CA ASN A 43 6.74 -17.93 -3.99
C ASN A 43 7.71 -18.06 -2.81
N GLN A 44 7.65 -17.18 -1.82
CA GLN A 44 8.46 -17.19 -0.59
C GLN A 44 7.68 -17.69 0.63
N GLY A 45 6.79 -18.66 0.44
CA GLY A 45 6.05 -19.30 1.53
C GLY A 45 4.65 -18.73 1.78
N ASN A 46 4.24 -17.67 1.06
CA ASN A 46 2.87 -17.17 1.04
C ASN A 46 2.28 -16.90 2.45
N PRO A 47 2.87 -15.99 3.25
CA PRO A 47 2.48 -15.79 4.65
C PRO A 47 1.04 -15.28 4.85
N PHE A 48 0.40 -14.83 3.76
CA PHE A 48 -0.98 -14.32 3.75
C PHE A 48 -1.99 -15.32 3.17
N GLY A 49 -1.56 -16.54 2.84
CA GLY A 49 -2.46 -17.57 2.30
C GLY A 49 -3.14 -17.14 1.01
N LEU A 50 -2.47 -16.41 0.12
CA LEU A 50 -3.09 -15.90 -1.11
C LEU A 50 -3.26 -17.00 -2.16
N LYS A 51 -4.23 -16.81 -3.06
CA LYS A 51 -4.50 -17.63 -4.24
C LYS A 51 -4.32 -16.79 -5.50
N ALA A 52 -3.68 -17.34 -6.51
CA ALA A 52 -3.60 -16.76 -7.84
C ALA A 52 -4.64 -17.39 -8.76
N LEU A 53 -5.48 -16.56 -9.37
CA LEU A 53 -6.57 -16.96 -10.25
C LEU A 53 -6.38 -16.30 -11.62
N VAL A 54 -6.49 -17.09 -12.69
CA VAL A 54 -6.33 -16.60 -14.07
C VAL A 54 -7.53 -16.99 -14.93
N ASP A 55 -7.84 -16.19 -15.94
CA ASP A 55 -8.93 -16.50 -16.88
C ASP A 55 -8.60 -17.72 -17.79
N LYS A 56 -7.32 -17.87 -18.14
CA LYS A 56 -6.80 -18.97 -18.96
C LYS A 56 -5.35 -19.28 -18.56
N TRP A 57 -4.87 -20.49 -18.81
CA TRP A 57 -3.46 -20.82 -18.64
C TRP A 57 -2.95 -21.64 -19.84
N PRO A 58 -1.69 -21.45 -20.30
CA PRO A 58 -0.68 -20.48 -19.85
C PRO A 58 -0.86 -19.05 -20.40
N ASP A 59 -1.68 -18.88 -21.44
CA ASP A 59 -1.91 -17.60 -22.10
C ASP A 59 -3.02 -16.80 -21.41
N PHE A 60 -2.80 -16.46 -20.14
CA PHE A 60 -3.75 -15.63 -19.38
C PHE A 60 -3.80 -14.21 -19.95
N LYS A 61 -4.98 -13.62 -19.89
CA LYS A 61 -5.18 -12.19 -20.10
C LYS A 61 -5.38 -11.46 -18.79
N THR A 62 -6.04 -12.08 -17.81
CA THR A 62 -6.38 -11.45 -16.53
C THR A 62 -5.93 -12.32 -15.36
N VAL A 63 -5.31 -11.70 -14.37
CA VAL A 63 -4.91 -12.32 -13.10
C VAL A 63 -5.58 -11.59 -11.96
N VAL A 64 -6.12 -12.36 -11.02
CA VAL A 64 -6.59 -11.87 -9.73
C VAL A 64 -5.87 -12.63 -8.64
N ILE A 65 -5.27 -11.89 -7.70
CA ILE A 65 -4.78 -12.45 -6.44
C ILE A 65 -5.77 -12.09 -5.34
N ARG A 66 -6.13 -13.05 -4.49
CA ARG A 66 -7.01 -12.85 -3.34
C ARG A 66 -6.63 -13.78 -2.18
N PRO A 67 -6.98 -13.48 -0.93
CA PRO A 67 -6.89 -14.45 0.16
C PRO A 67 -7.79 -15.67 -0.06
N GLN A 68 -7.51 -16.74 0.70
CA GLN A 68 -8.44 -17.88 0.79
C GLN A 68 -9.73 -17.45 1.47
N GLU A 69 -10.79 -18.23 1.23
CA GLU A 69 -12.12 -17.97 1.76
C GLU A 69 -12.12 -17.89 3.29
N GLN A 70 -11.32 -18.73 3.95
CA GLN A 70 -11.18 -18.80 5.41
C GLN A 70 -10.59 -17.51 6.01
N GLU A 71 -9.70 -16.83 5.27
CA GLU A 71 -9.09 -15.57 5.70
C GLU A 71 -10.08 -14.41 5.58
N MET A 72 -11.05 -14.49 4.66
CA MET A 72 -12.05 -13.44 4.39
C MET A 72 -13.38 -13.67 5.12
N ALA A 73 -13.34 -14.18 6.35
CA ALA A 73 -14.55 -14.44 7.13
C ALA A 73 -15.21 -13.17 7.72
N ASP A 74 -14.45 -12.09 7.92
CA ASP A 74 -14.96 -10.81 8.41
C ASP A 74 -15.36 -9.91 7.23
N ASP A 75 -16.67 -9.79 6.99
CA ASP A 75 -17.24 -9.01 5.89
C ASP A 75 -16.85 -7.52 5.91
N PHE A 76 -16.35 -7.01 7.03
CA PHE A 76 -15.96 -5.60 7.17
C PHE A 76 -14.44 -5.39 7.13
N ASP A 77 -13.65 -6.47 7.07
CA ASP A 77 -12.19 -6.40 7.10
C ASP A 77 -11.57 -6.14 5.73
N HIS A 78 -11.67 -4.91 5.25
CA HIS A 78 -11.06 -4.50 3.99
C HIS A 78 -9.52 -4.58 3.99
N TYR A 79 -8.85 -4.70 5.15
CA TYR A 79 -7.40 -4.92 5.21
C TYR A 79 -7.04 -6.33 4.77
N THR A 80 -7.92 -7.30 5.04
CA THR A 80 -7.77 -8.70 4.64
C THR A 80 -8.48 -8.99 3.33
N ASN A 81 -9.69 -8.45 3.10
CA ASN A 81 -10.50 -8.61 1.89
C ASN A 81 -9.91 -7.81 0.71
N THR A 82 -8.70 -8.20 0.28
CA THR A 82 -7.93 -7.53 -0.77
C THR A 82 -7.90 -8.32 -2.05
N TYR A 83 -7.94 -7.62 -3.18
CA TYR A 83 -7.82 -8.20 -4.51
C TYR A 83 -6.78 -7.44 -5.31
N GLN A 84 -5.73 -8.10 -5.80
CA GLN A 84 -4.76 -7.49 -6.72
C GLN A 84 -5.06 -7.94 -8.14
N ILE A 85 -5.24 -6.99 -9.05
CA ILE A 85 -5.68 -7.27 -10.42
C ILE A 85 -4.67 -6.74 -11.43
N PHE A 86 -4.34 -7.57 -12.41
CA PHE A 86 -3.60 -7.20 -13.61
C PHE A 86 -4.32 -7.77 -14.84
N SER A 87 -4.45 -6.99 -15.89
CA SER A 87 -4.98 -7.47 -17.17
C SER A 87 -4.23 -6.93 -18.38
N LYS A 88 -4.02 -7.80 -19.36
CA LYS A 88 -3.55 -7.46 -20.72
C LYS A 88 -4.70 -7.03 -21.65
N ASP A 89 -5.94 -7.34 -21.26
CA ASP A 89 -7.15 -7.10 -22.06
C ASP A 89 -8.30 -6.68 -21.13
N LEU A 90 -8.70 -5.41 -21.20
CA LEU A 90 -9.71 -4.83 -20.30
C LEU A 90 -11.11 -5.37 -20.56
N ARG A 91 -11.43 -5.68 -21.82
CA ARG A 91 -12.73 -6.26 -22.19
C ARG A 91 -12.86 -7.67 -21.64
N ASN A 92 -11.83 -8.48 -21.85
CA ASN A 92 -11.77 -9.83 -21.27
C ASN A 92 -11.80 -9.80 -19.73
N CYS A 93 -11.11 -8.83 -19.12
CA CYS A 93 -11.15 -8.62 -17.67
C CYS A 93 -12.59 -8.38 -17.19
N GLN A 94 -13.31 -7.44 -17.82
CA GLN A 94 -14.70 -7.16 -17.46
C GLN A 94 -15.60 -8.38 -17.66
N GLU A 95 -15.49 -9.09 -18.78
CA GLU A 95 -16.28 -10.29 -19.07
C GLU A 95 -16.00 -11.42 -18.05
N SER A 96 -14.73 -11.66 -17.72
CA SER A 96 -14.30 -12.70 -16.77
C SER A 96 -14.73 -12.39 -15.33
N LEU A 97 -14.61 -11.13 -14.89
CA LEU A 97 -14.98 -10.71 -13.55
C LEU A 97 -16.50 -10.56 -13.36
N THR A 98 -17.25 -10.27 -14.43
CA THR A 98 -18.72 -10.18 -14.37
C THR A 98 -19.33 -11.55 -14.08
N THR A 99 -18.78 -12.59 -14.72
CA THR A 99 -19.32 -13.95 -14.71
C THR A 99 -18.72 -14.86 -13.65
N SER A 100 -17.69 -14.42 -12.93
CA SER A 100 -17.04 -15.21 -11.89
C SER A 100 -17.40 -14.74 -10.47
N ASP A 101 -17.35 -15.65 -9.51
CA ASP A 101 -17.50 -15.36 -8.07
C ASP A 101 -16.14 -15.07 -7.39
N VAL A 102 -15.14 -14.69 -8.19
CA VAL A 102 -13.78 -14.44 -7.70
C VAL A 102 -13.72 -13.25 -6.77
N ILE A 103 -14.53 -12.22 -6.97
CA ILE A 103 -14.60 -11.07 -6.05
C ILE A 103 -15.88 -11.19 -5.23
N ASN A 104 -15.74 -11.23 -3.90
CA ASN A 104 -16.89 -11.26 -3.00
C ASN A 104 -17.46 -9.85 -2.79
N TRP A 105 -18.29 -9.40 -3.74
CA TRP A 105 -18.92 -8.07 -3.71
C TRP A 105 -19.89 -7.82 -2.55
N LYS A 106 -20.17 -8.83 -1.71
CA LYS A 106 -20.99 -8.70 -0.49
C LYS A 106 -20.21 -8.14 0.70
N GLN A 107 -18.89 -8.02 0.58
CA GLN A 107 -17.99 -7.59 1.64
C GLN A 107 -17.45 -6.18 1.39
N HIS A 108 -17.03 -5.52 2.47
CA HIS A 108 -16.12 -4.38 2.39
C HIS A 108 -14.77 -4.90 1.91
N LEU A 109 -14.32 -4.42 0.76
CA LEU A 109 -13.11 -4.92 0.12
C LEU A 109 -12.29 -3.78 -0.49
N GLN A 110 -11.02 -4.07 -0.74
CA GLN A 110 -10.15 -3.22 -1.54
C GLN A 110 -9.65 -3.95 -2.78
N ILE A 111 -9.70 -3.29 -3.93
CA ILE A 111 -9.06 -3.75 -5.17
C ILE A 111 -7.84 -2.86 -5.40
N GLN A 112 -6.70 -3.44 -5.76
CA GLN A 112 -5.46 -2.72 -6.02
C GLN A 112 -4.85 -3.11 -7.36
N SER A 113 -4.28 -2.13 -8.06
CA SER A 113 -3.55 -2.35 -9.31
C SER A 113 -2.56 -1.23 -9.61
N SER A 114 -1.55 -1.55 -10.42
CA SER A 114 -0.69 -0.55 -11.04
C SER A 114 -1.27 0.02 -12.35
N GLN A 115 -2.41 -0.48 -12.81
CA GLN A 115 -3.09 -0.04 -14.03
C GLN A 115 -4.23 0.94 -13.75
N SER A 116 -4.03 2.21 -14.12
CA SER A 116 -5.11 3.22 -14.01
C SER A 116 -6.26 2.97 -15.01
N SER A 117 -5.98 2.27 -16.10
CA SER A 117 -6.95 1.89 -17.13
C SER A 117 -8.02 0.91 -16.63
N LEU A 118 -7.80 0.22 -15.52
CA LEU A 118 -8.81 -0.65 -14.89
C LEU A 118 -9.96 0.14 -14.25
N ASN A 119 -9.84 1.47 -14.06
CA ASN A 119 -10.87 2.24 -13.36
C ASN A 119 -12.26 2.07 -13.97
N GLU A 120 -12.39 2.14 -15.30
CA GLU A 120 -13.67 1.97 -15.97
C GLU A 120 -14.26 0.57 -15.74
N VAL A 121 -13.43 -0.47 -15.85
CA VAL A 121 -13.84 -1.86 -15.58
C VAL A 121 -14.35 -2.03 -14.15
N ILE A 122 -13.64 -1.49 -13.15
CA ILE A 122 -14.04 -1.61 -11.75
C ILE A 122 -15.33 -0.82 -11.47
N GLN A 123 -15.49 0.38 -12.03
CA GLN A 123 -16.72 1.16 -11.89
C GLN A 123 -17.93 0.44 -12.51
N ASN A 124 -17.77 -0.14 -13.70
CA ASN A 124 -18.81 -0.92 -14.37
C ASN A 124 -19.23 -2.15 -13.55
N LEU A 125 -18.25 -2.92 -13.06
CA LEU A 125 -18.50 -4.09 -12.22
C LEU A 125 -19.21 -3.71 -10.93
N ALA A 126 -18.77 -2.65 -10.26
CA ALA A 126 -19.38 -2.22 -9.02
C ALA A 126 -20.81 -1.69 -9.20
N ALA A 127 -21.08 -0.95 -10.28
CA ALA A 127 -22.44 -0.53 -10.63
C ALA A 127 -23.36 -1.75 -10.83
N ALA A 128 -22.90 -2.75 -11.59
CA ALA A 128 -23.65 -3.99 -11.81
C ALA A 128 -23.88 -4.80 -10.53
N LYS A 129 -22.99 -4.68 -9.54
CA LYS A 129 -23.06 -5.39 -8.25
C LYS A 129 -23.67 -4.55 -7.12
N LEU A 130 -24.15 -3.34 -7.41
CA LEU A 130 -24.72 -2.39 -6.44
C LEU A 130 -23.73 -2.09 -5.29
N VAL A 131 -22.49 -1.80 -5.64
CA VAL A 131 -21.40 -1.49 -4.71
C VAL A 131 -20.97 -0.05 -4.91
N LYS A 132 -20.85 0.70 -3.81
CA LYS A 132 -20.22 2.02 -3.83
C LYS A 132 -18.71 1.87 -3.94
N VAL A 133 -18.11 2.62 -4.86
CA VAL A 133 -16.65 2.63 -5.06
C VAL A 133 -16.07 4.00 -4.80
N GLU A 134 -14.96 4.01 -4.08
CA GLU A 134 -14.09 5.17 -3.97
C GLU A 134 -12.73 4.85 -4.57
N HIS A 135 -12.37 5.55 -5.65
CA HIS A 135 -11.09 5.39 -6.34
C HIS A 135 -10.06 6.37 -5.80
N THR A 136 -8.93 5.85 -5.35
CA THR A 136 -7.73 6.63 -5.01
C THR A 136 -6.62 6.33 -6.01
N GLN A 137 -6.00 7.40 -6.52
CA GLN A 137 -4.87 7.32 -7.44
C GLN A 137 -3.68 8.11 -6.91
N SER A 138 -2.56 7.42 -6.75
CA SER A 138 -1.32 7.95 -6.15
C SER A 138 -0.14 7.89 -7.13
N ILE A 139 0.98 8.48 -6.72
CA ILE A 139 2.25 8.33 -7.43
C ILE A 139 2.90 7.05 -6.92
N LEU A 140 3.23 6.14 -7.83
CA LEU A 140 4.04 4.96 -7.56
C LEU A 140 5.51 5.33 -7.73
N TYR A 141 6.37 4.86 -6.83
CA TYR A 141 7.81 5.01 -6.91
C TYR A 141 8.47 3.65 -6.91
N VAL A 142 9.32 3.39 -7.90
CA VAL A 142 10.15 2.19 -7.98
C VAL A 142 11.57 2.55 -7.56
N MET A 143 12.16 1.72 -6.71
CA MET A 143 13.52 1.96 -6.22
C MET A 143 14.54 1.79 -7.34
N PRO A 144 15.64 2.58 -7.38
CA PRO A 144 16.61 2.55 -8.48
C PRO A 144 17.14 1.15 -8.80
N GLU A 145 17.46 0.36 -7.78
CA GLU A 145 18.01 -0.99 -7.93
C GLU A 145 16.97 -1.96 -8.49
N THR A 146 15.73 -1.86 -8.01
CA THR A 146 14.60 -2.63 -8.56
C THR A 146 14.35 -2.26 -10.02
N ALA A 147 14.40 -0.97 -10.35
CA ALA A 147 14.24 -0.50 -11.72
C ALA A 147 15.35 -0.99 -12.65
N ARG A 148 16.62 -0.97 -12.20
CA ARG A 148 17.75 -1.52 -12.96
C ARG A 148 17.56 -2.99 -13.29
N LYS A 149 17.08 -3.78 -12.33
CA LYS A 149 16.90 -5.24 -12.47
C LYS A 149 15.66 -5.59 -13.30
N LEU A 150 14.54 -4.91 -13.07
CA LEU A 150 13.22 -5.33 -13.58
C LEU A 150 12.65 -4.44 -14.67
N LEU A 151 13.15 -3.21 -14.81
CA LEU A 151 12.67 -2.19 -15.74
C LEU A 151 13.83 -1.57 -16.57
N PRO A 152 14.73 -2.37 -17.16
CA PRO A 152 15.90 -1.84 -17.88
C PRO A 152 15.52 -1.05 -19.15
N SER A 153 14.32 -1.26 -19.67
CA SER A 153 13.80 -0.57 -20.85
C SER A 153 13.26 0.84 -20.57
N LEU A 154 12.98 1.19 -19.31
CA LEU A 154 12.51 2.53 -18.97
C LEU A 154 13.61 3.58 -19.24
N PRO A 155 13.30 4.69 -19.95
CA PRO A 155 14.27 5.74 -20.22
C PRO A 155 14.95 6.29 -18.96
N GLU A 156 14.18 6.44 -17.87
CA GLU A 156 14.65 6.94 -16.58
C GLU A 156 15.71 6.02 -15.96
N THR A 157 15.63 4.70 -16.19
CA THR A 157 16.59 3.72 -15.67
C THR A 157 17.99 3.92 -16.26
N LYS A 158 18.09 4.37 -17.52
CA LYS A 158 19.37 4.57 -18.22
C LYS A 158 20.21 5.71 -17.62
N ASN A 159 19.56 6.66 -16.97
CA ASN A 159 20.20 7.84 -16.38
C ASN A 159 20.44 7.72 -14.87
N LEU A 160 20.20 6.54 -14.28
CA LEU A 160 20.41 6.35 -12.85
C LEU A 160 21.91 6.28 -12.54
N PRO A 161 22.42 7.09 -11.58
CA PRO A 161 23.82 7.01 -11.16
C PRO A 161 24.12 5.65 -10.52
N ALA A 162 25.38 5.24 -10.58
CA ALA A 162 25.85 4.02 -9.92
C ALA A 162 25.75 4.16 -8.39
N GLY A 163 25.28 3.10 -7.73
CA GLY A 163 25.10 3.06 -6.27
C GLY A 163 23.75 3.60 -5.77
N TYR A 164 23.59 3.59 -4.45
CA TYR A 164 22.40 4.08 -3.77
C TYR A 164 22.46 5.60 -3.56
N GLY A 165 21.31 6.26 -3.58
CA GLY A 165 21.22 7.65 -3.13
C GLY A 165 21.60 7.77 -1.65
N ALA A 166 22.43 8.76 -1.31
CA ALA A 166 22.81 9.00 0.07
C ALA A 166 21.61 9.55 0.87
N PRO A 167 21.16 8.89 1.96
CA PRO A 167 20.15 9.47 2.82
C PRO A 167 20.69 10.72 3.52
N LYS A 168 19.78 11.53 4.06
CA LYS A 168 20.15 12.62 4.96
C LYS A 168 20.81 12.02 6.21
N ALA A 169 21.97 12.53 6.60
CA ALA A 169 22.64 12.15 7.85
C ALA A 169 21.71 12.40 9.05
N ILE A 170 21.77 11.49 10.02
CA ILE A 170 21.00 11.56 11.27
C ILE A 170 21.97 11.53 12.45
N ASN A 171 21.50 11.91 13.64
CA ASN A 171 22.26 11.68 14.87
C ASN A 171 22.17 10.20 15.25
N GLU A 172 23.15 9.40 14.83
CA GLU A 172 23.20 7.95 15.10
C GLU A 172 23.52 7.62 16.56
N GLU A 173 24.00 8.58 17.35
CA GLU A 173 24.12 8.40 18.80
C GLU A 173 22.75 8.42 19.47
N MET A 174 21.87 9.32 19.03
CA MET A 174 20.51 9.48 19.53
C MET A 174 19.52 8.46 18.95
N PHE A 175 19.66 8.13 17.66
CA PHE A 175 18.74 7.26 16.95
C PHE A 175 19.42 5.97 16.53
N LYS A 176 18.94 4.84 17.07
CA LYS A 176 19.57 3.52 16.87
C LYS A 176 18.73 2.66 15.93
N LEU A 177 19.35 2.11 14.89
CA LEU A 177 18.69 1.16 13.99
C LEU A 177 18.33 -0.13 14.75
N SER A 178 17.10 -0.61 14.57
CA SER A 178 16.58 -1.84 15.15
C SER A 178 15.45 -2.42 14.27
N SER A 179 14.84 -3.51 14.70
CA SER A 179 13.67 -4.13 14.07
C SER A 179 12.38 -3.74 14.77
N MET A 180 11.24 -4.00 14.13
CA MET A 180 9.92 -3.82 14.75
C MET A 180 9.49 -5.13 15.43
N ASP A 181 8.97 -5.03 16.64
CA ASP A 181 8.31 -6.12 17.35
C ASP A 181 6.78 -6.06 17.15
N PRO A 182 6.05 -7.19 17.14
CA PRO A 182 4.59 -7.20 17.05
C PRO A 182 3.88 -6.31 18.09
N THR A 183 4.46 -6.10 19.27
CA THR A 183 3.95 -5.16 20.29
C THR A 183 3.91 -3.70 19.81
N HIS A 184 4.74 -3.34 18.82
CA HIS A 184 4.71 -2.01 18.19
C HIS A 184 3.56 -1.83 17.21
N ALA A 185 2.76 -2.87 16.90
CA ALA A 185 1.65 -2.75 15.96
C ALA A 185 0.63 -1.68 16.37
N ALA A 186 0.37 -1.50 17.67
CA ALA A 186 -0.51 -0.46 18.18
C ALA A 186 0.00 0.96 17.87
N LEU A 187 1.33 1.17 17.94
CA LEU A 187 1.96 2.44 17.60
C LEU A 187 1.79 2.75 16.10
N VAL A 188 2.10 1.78 15.25
CA VAL A 188 1.92 1.91 13.80
C VAL A 188 0.45 2.17 13.47
N ASN A 189 -0.46 1.43 14.10
CA ASN A 189 -1.90 1.56 13.89
C ASN A 189 -2.42 2.97 14.20
N LYS A 190 -1.87 3.62 15.24
CA LYS A 190 -2.21 4.98 15.63
C LYS A 190 -1.81 6.04 14.58
N PHE A 191 -0.68 5.84 13.91
CA PHE A 191 -0.11 6.83 12.98
C PHE A 191 -0.35 6.52 11.50
N TRP A 192 -0.73 5.29 11.17
CA TRP A 192 -1.04 4.91 9.80
C TRP A 192 -2.34 5.58 9.37
N HIS A 193 -2.32 6.23 8.20
CA HIS A 193 -3.49 6.96 7.67
C HIS A 193 -4.74 6.07 7.53
N PHE A 194 -4.55 4.80 7.19
CA PHE A 194 -5.62 3.82 7.09
C PHE A 194 -5.80 3.00 8.37
N GLY A 195 -5.08 3.31 9.45
CA GLY A 195 -5.15 2.59 10.72
C GLY A 195 -6.24 3.13 11.66
N GLY A 196 -6.15 2.72 12.92
CA GLY A 196 -6.95 3.24 14.02
C GLY A 196 -8.07 2.32 14.49
N ASN A 197 -8.11 1.05 14.04
CA ASN A 197 -9.06 0.06 14.52
C ASN A 197 -8.39 -1.31 14.78
N LYS A 198 -9.15 -2.26 15.36
CA LYS A 198 -8.63 -3.60 15.68
C LYS A 198 -8.22 -4.41 14.45
N ARG A 199 -8.89 -4.21 13.31
CA ARG A 199 -8.61 -4.94 12.07
C ARG A 199 -7.28 -4.51 11.46
N SER A 200 -7.06 -3.20 11.35
CA SER A 200 -5.78 -2.64 10.93
C SER A 200 -4.63 -3.06 11.85
N GLN A 201 -4.86 -3.08 13.17
CA GLN A 201 -3.82 -3.56 14.10
C GLN A 201 -3.42 -5.02 13.84
N ARG A 202 -4.40 -5.93 13.68
CA ARG A 202 -4.11 -7.34 13.36
C ARG A 202 -3.36 -7.48 12.04
N PHE A 203 -3.76 -6.72 11.02
CA PHE A 203 -3.09 -6.70 9.73
C PHE A 203 -1.63 -6.26 9.86
N ILE A 204 -1.38 -5.15 10.57
CA ILE A 204 -0.03 -4.65 10.84
C ILE A 204 0.80 -5.68 11.60
N GLU A 205 0.23 -6.31 12.62
CA GLU A 205 0.91 -7.34 13.41
C GLU A 205 1.36 -8.52 12.53
N ARG A 206 0.48 -8.97 11.63
CA ARG A 206 0.81 -10.02 10.65
C ARG A 206 1.94 -9.58 9.72
N CYS A 207 1.92 -8.35 9.23
CA CYS A 207 3.00 -7.79 8.40
C CYS A 207 4.34 -7.76 9.15
N ILE A 208 4.34 -7.35 10.42
CA ILE A 208 5.57 -7.31 11.24
C ILE A 208 6.16 -8.71 11.44
N ARG A 209 5.30 -9.72 11.63
CA ARG A 209 5.73 -11.12 11.78
C ARG A 209 6.23 -11.74 10.48
N ALA A 210 5.64 -11.35 9.35
CA ALA A 210 5.85 -12.01 8.06
C ALA A 210 7.02 -11.47 7.24
N PHE A 211 7.41 -10.20 7.44
CA PHE A 211 8.34 -9.51 6.55
C PHE A 211 9.50 -8.86 7.31
N PRO A 212 10.62 -8.57 6.63
CA PRO A 212 11.68 -7.74 7.18
C PRO A 212 11.12 -6.40 7.68
N THR A 213 11.53 -6.00 8.88
CA THR A 213 11.09 -4.74 9.49
C THR A 213 12.26 -3.94 10.02
N PHE A 214 12.13 -2.62 9.96
CA PHE A 214 13.18 -1.70 10.37
C PHE A 214 12.57 -0.50 11.08
N CYS A 215 13.23 -0.06 12.16
CA CYS A 215 12.95 1.19 12.84
C CYS A 215 14.21 1.88 13.35
N LEU A 216 14.11 3.17 13.61
CA LEU A 216 15.03 3.92 14.45
C LEU A 216 14.40 4.07 15.81
N LEU A 217 15.05 3.53 16.84
CA LEU A 217 14.71 3.79 18.24
C LEU A 217 15.14 5.20 18.62
N GLY A 218 14.30 5.91 19.38
CA GLY A 218 14.64 7.18 20.00
C GLY A 218 15.36 7.01 21.35
N PRO A 219 15.66 8.13 22.04
CA PRO A 219 16.29 8.14 23.37
C PRO A 219 15.59 7.27 24.42
N GLU A 220 14.27 7.13 24.31
CA GLU A 220 13.44 6.35 25.23
C GLU A 220 13.47 4.84 24.93
N GLY A 221 14.24 4.41 23.92
CA GLY A 221 14.28 3.02 23.47
C GLY A 221 13.05 2.56 22.69
N THR A 222 12.15 3.49 22.31
CA THR A 222 10.94 3.19 21.54
C THR A 222 11.06 3.66 20.08
N PRO A 223 10.30 3.09 19.12
CA PRO A 223 10.39 3.48 17.71
C PRO A 223 10.04 4.96 17.47
N ALA A 224 11.05 5.74 17.06
CA ALA A 224 10.93 7.14 16.67
C ALA A 224 10.56 7.32 15.19
N SER A 225 11.04 6.42 14.33
CA SER A 225 10.78 6.38 12.90
C SER A 225 10.79 4.93 12.42
N TRP A 226 9.92 4.56 11.49
CA TRP A 226 9.83 3.18 11.01
C TRP A 226 9.36 3.10 9.57
N SER A 227 9.59 1.95 8.97
CA SER A 227 9.10 1.58 7.64
C SER A 227 8.77 0.09 7.63
N LEU A 228 7.62 -0.28 7.08
CA LEU A 228 7.16 -1.66 6.98
C LEU A 228 6.88 -2.01 5.52
N MET A 229 6.55 -3.27 5.26
CA MET A 229 6.01 -3.72 3.98
C MET A 229 4.78 -4.60 4.19
N ASP A 230 4.00 -4.79 3.13
CA ASP A 230 2.82 -5.67 3.15
C ASP A 230 2.93 -6.82 2.16
N GLN A 231 1.87 -7.64 2.10
CA GLN A 231 1.79 -8.81 1.24
C GLN A 231 1.91 -8.53 -0.26
N THR A 232 1.82 -7.27 -0.68
CA THR A 232 1.99 -6.86 -2.07
C THR A 232 3.44 -6.53 -2.43
N GLY A 233 4.36 -6.62 -1.46
CA GLY A 233 5.76 -6.23 -1.58
C GLY A 233 5.98 -4.73 -1.52
N GLU A 234 4.94 -3.96 -1.15
CA GLU A 234 5.02 -2.51 -1.10
C GLU A 234 5.59 -2.04 0.24
N ILE A 235 6.60 -1.17 0.20
CA ILE A 235 7.02 -0.40 1.38
C ILE A 235 5.92 0.60 1.73
N ARG A 236 5.32 0.44 2.91
CA ARG A 236 4.20 1.25 3.40
C ARG A 236 4.15 1.28 4.93
N MET A 237 3.10 1.91 5.47
CA MET A 237 2.86 2.04 6.92
C MET A 237 4.01 2.73 7.71
N GLY A 238 4.92 3.41 7.01
CA GLY A 238 6.01 4.15 7.63
C GLY A 238 5.57 5.50 8.19
N ALA A 239 6.18 5.90 9.30
CA ALA A 239 5.98 7.22 9.88
C ALA A 239 7.19 7.68 10.69
N THR A 240 7.15 8.92 11.15
CA THR A 240 8.06 9.48 12.15
C THR A 240 7.23 10.22 13.18
N LEU A 241 7.51 9.98 14.45
CA LEU A 241 6.80 10.64 15.55
C LEU A 241 6.92 12.17 15.43
N PRO A 242 5.84 12.92 15.72
CA PRO A 242 5.80 14.37 15.54
C PRO A 242 7.02 15.14 16.09
N GLU A 243 7.46 14.81 17.29
CA GLU A 243 8.59 15.39 18.03
C GLU A 243 9.95 15.17 17.36
N TYR A 244 10.06 14.15 16.51
CA TYR A 244 11.29 13.78 15.79
C TYR A 244 11.27 14.15 14.30
N ARG A 245 10.20 14.81 13.83
CA ARG A 245 10.10 15.26 12.43
C ARG A 245 11.11 16.37 12.10
N GLY A 246 11.39 16.53 10.80
CA GLY A 246 12.37 17.53 10.30
C GLY A 246 13.84 17.10 10.42
N ARG A 247 14.13 16.01 11.14
CA ARG A 247 15.50 15.52 11.39
C ARG A 247 16.03 14.55 10.33
N GLY A 248 15.30 14.32 9.24
CA GLY A 248 15.72 13.42 8.15
C GLY A 248 15.42 11.92 8.37
N LEU A 249 14.87 11.53 9.52
CA LEU A 249 14.71 10.13 9.91
C LEU A 249 13.93 9.28 8.89
N VAL A 250 12.82 9.79 8.35
CA VAL A 250 12.02 9.07 7.34
C VAL A 250 12.82 8.80 6.05
N SER A 251 13.68 9.73 5.64
CA SER A 251 14.53 9.56 4.44
C SER A 251 15.59 8.49 4.70
N HIS A 252 16.21 8.54 5.88
CA HIS A 252 17.17 7.54 6.33
C HIS A 252 16.53 6.14 6.43
N MET A 253 15.37 6.04 7.07
CA MET A 253 14.60 4.79 7.18
C MET A 253 14.26 4.19 5.83
N LEU A 254 13.82 5.02 4.87
CA LEU A 254 13.49 4.54 3.54
C LEU A 254 14.72 4.01 2.81
N ALA A 255 15.87 4.70 2.91
CA ALA A 255 17.12 4.22 2.32
C ALA A 255 17.62 2.91 2.94
N VAL A 256 17.58 2.79 4.27
CA VAL A 256 17.93 1.55 4.98
C VAL A 256 17.03 0.39 4.55
N HIS A 257 15.72 0.61 4.53
CA HIS A 257 14.76 -0.43 4.16
C HIS A 257 14.97 -0.87 2.71
N THR A 258 15.06 0.07 1.76
CA THR A 258 15.31 -0.24 0.34
C THR A 258 16.60 -1.02 0.13
N ARG A 259 17.69 -0.65 0.81
CA ARG A 259 18.97 -1.36 0.71
C ARG A 259 18.87 -2.80 1.23
N ALA A 260 18.19 -2.98 2.36
CA ALA A 260 18.00 -4.32 2.92
C ALA A 260 17.15 -5.21 1.98
N LEU A 261 16.07 -4.67 1.41
CA LEU A 261 15.25 -5.39 0.44
C LEU A 261 16.04 -5.76 -0.81
N ASP A 262 16.87 -4.85 -1.32
CA ASP A 262 17.70 -5.12 -2.50
C ASP A 262 18.71 -6.26 -2.26
N GLN A 263 19.32 -6.31 -1.06
CA GLN A 263 20.21 -7.39 -0.64
C GLN A 263 19.49 -8.74 -0.53
N LEU A 264 18.22 -8.72 -0.11
CA LEU A 264 17.35 -9.90 -0.08
C LEU A 264 16.78 -10.27 -1.46
N GLY A 265 17.02 -9.44 -2.49
CA GLY A 265 16.49 -9.65 -3.84
C GLY A 265 15.01 -9.29 -4.00
N PHE A 266 14.43 -8.53 -3.07
CA PHE A 266 13.01 -8.18 -3.07
C PHE A 266 12.76 -6.99 -4.01
N PRO A 267 11.68 -7.02 -4.82
CA PRO A 267 11.29 -5.87 -5.61
C PRO A 267 10.77 -4.76 -4.69
N ALA A 268 11.54 -3.69 -4.55
CA ALA A 268 11.20 -2.58 -3.67
C ALA A 268 10.48 -1.47 -4.44
N TYR A 269 9.31 -1.07 -3.91
CA TYR A 269 8.54 0.06 -4.40
C TYR A 269 7.66 0.63 -3.29
N ASN A 270 7.17 1.85 -3.46
CA ASN A 270 6.25 2.50 -2.54
C ASN A 270 5.29 3.44 -3.28
N HIS A 271 4.27 3.93 -2.60
CA HIS A 271 3.42 5.01 -3.12
C HIS A 271 3.41 6.23 -2.22
N THR A 272 2.93 7.33 -2.77
CA THR A 272 2.53 8.49 -2.00
C THR A 272 1.41 9.26 -2.68
N ASP A 273 0.54 9.85 -1.87
CA ASP A 273 -0.47 10.79 -2.35
C ASP A 273 0.17 12.02 -3.02
N LYS A 274 -0.53 12.59 -4.02
CA LYS A 274 -0.08 13.75 -4.80
C LYS A 274 0.11 15.03 -3.95
N ALA A 275 -0.57 15.14 -2.82
CA ALA A 275 -0.43 16.23 -1.86
C ALA A 275 0.79 16.07 -0.93
N ASN A 276 1.32 14.86 -0.78
CA ASN A 276 2.45 14.61 0.11
C ASN A 276 3.79 14.98 -0.55
N LYS A 277 4.10 16.29 -0.51
CA LYS A 277 5.33 16.86 -1.09
C LYS A 277 6.61 16.44 -0.36
N ILE A 278 6.50 15.99 0.89
CA ILE A 278 7.65 15.52 1.68
C ILE A 278 8.20 14.23 1.08
N ILE A 279 7.34 13.22 0.88
CA ILE A 279 7.76 11.94 0.30
C ILE A 279 8.18 12.12 -1.17
N GLN A 280 7.49 12.97 -1.93
CA GLN A 280 7.91 13.28 -3.31
C GLN A 280 9.35 13.85 -3.37
N ARG A 281 9.70 14.76 -2.44
CA ARG A 281 11.07 15.30 -2.34
C ARG A 281 12.07 14.23 -1.93
N ILE A 282 11.72 13.39 -0.97
CA ILE A 282 12.57 12.27 -0.53
C ILE A 282 12.83 11.31 -1.70
N SER A 283 11.78 10.86 -2.40
CA SER A 283 11.89 10.01 -3.58
C SER A 283 12.76 10.64 -4.66
N HIS A 284 12.63 11.95 -4.90
CA HIS A 284 13.51 12.65 -5.84
C HIS A 284 14.98 12.62 -5.41
N ASN A 285 15.26 12.91 -4.15
CA ASN A 285 16.63 12.92 -3.60
C ASN A 285 17.26 11.52 -3.61
N LEU A 286 16.46 10.49 -3.34
CA LEU A 286 16.87 9.08 -3.40
C LEU A 286 16.81 8.50 -4.83
N ARG A 287 16.49 9.32 -5.84
CA ARG A 287 16.46 8.96 -7.27
C ARG A 287 15.45 7.88 -7.64
N HIS A 288 14.38 7.71 -6.87
CA HIS A 288 13.32 6.75 -7.19
C HIS A 288 12.64 7.13 -8.52
N ILE A 289 12.30 6.12 -9.32
CA ILE A 289 11.56 6.33 -10.58
C ILE A 289 10.10 6.55 -10.27
N ALA A 290 9.58 7.71 -10.62
CA ALA A 290 8.16 8.02 -10.50
C ALA A 290 7.38 7.40 -11.65
N ILE A 291 6.31 6.69 -11.34
CA ILE A 291 5.29 6.24 -12.30
C ILE A 291 4.00 6.97 -11.92
N PRO A 292 3.73 8.13 -12.54
CA PRO A 292 2.51 8.88 -12.28
C PRO A 292 1.30 7.99 -12.51
N ARG A 293 0.33 8.00 -11.59
CA ARG A 293 -0.90 7.19 -11.68
C ARG A 293 -0.68 5.67 -11.65
N GLY A 294 0.54 5.21 -11.34
CA GLY A 294 0.91 3.80 -11.27
C GLY A 294 0.50 3.09 -9.98
N TRP A 295 -0.22 3.77 -9.07
CA TRP A 295 -0.83 3.15 -7.90
C TRP A 295 -2.31 3.50 -7.86
N ASN A 296 -3.16 2.48 -7.86
CA ASN A 296 -4.61 2.61 -7.87
C ASN A 296 -5.21 1.68 -6.82
N GLN A 297 -6.14 2.22 -6.04
CA GLN A 297 -6.92 1.46 -5.07
C GLN A 297 -8.38 1.85 -5.20
N TRP A 298 -9.27 0.86 -5.21
CA TRP A 298 -10.71 1.03 -5.17
C TRP A 298 -11.22 0.44 -3.87
N ASN A 299 -11.78 1.28 -3.01
CA ASN A 299 -12.45 0.83 -1.79
C ASN A 299 -13.93 0.64 -2.11
N CYS A 300 -14.40 -0.57 -1.87
CA CYS A 300 -15.71 -1.04 -2.30
C CYS A 300 -16.56 -1.35 -1.08
N VAL A 301 -17.75 -0.73 -1.01
CA VAL A 301 -18.72 -0.92 0.09
C VAL A 301 -20.07 -1.32 -0.51
N PRO A 302 -20.61 -2.49 -0.15
CA PRO A 302 -21.93 -2.93 -0.62
C PRO A 302 -23.02 -1.93 -0.23
N LEU A 303 -23.92 -1.59 -1.17
CA LEU A 303 -25.11 -0.83 -0.86
C LEU A 303 -26.11 -1.78 -0.19
N ARG A 304 -26.21 -1.72 1.15
CA ARG A 304 -27.20 -2.53 1.88
C ARG A 304 -28.61 -1.99 1.63
N SER A 305 -29.54 -2.87 1.28
CA SER A 305 -30.97 -2.63 1.39
C SER A 305 -31.42 -2.97 2.83
N GLY A 306 -31.27 -2.03 3.77
CA GLY A 306 -31.83 -2.13 5.13
C GLY A 306 -31.00 -1.44 6.22
N PRO A 307 -31.61 -1.06 7.37
CA PRO A 307 -30.92 -0.42 8.48
C PRO A 307 -29.91 -1.38 9.14
N PRO A 308 -28.78 -0.87 9.68
CA PRO A 308 -27.79 -1.71 10.35
C PRO A 308 -28.38 -2.35 11.61
N PRO A 309 -28.03 -3.61 11.94
CA PRO A 309 -28.41 -4.23 13.21
C PRO A 309 -27.83 -3.42 14.39
N GLU A 310 -28.59 -3.28 15.48
CA GLU A 310 -28.24 -2.45 16.67
C GLU A 310 -26.87 -2.82 17.29
N THR A 311 -26.36 -4.02 17.06
CA THR A 311 -25.01 -4.45 17.49
C THR A 311 -23.87 -3.81 16.69
N ALA A 312 -24.16 -3.15 15.56
CA ALA A 312 -23.19 -2.37 14.79
C ALA A 312 -22.97 -0.94 15.30
N LEU A 313 -23.75 -0.49 16.29
CA LEU A 313 -23.66 0.87 16.85
C LEU A 313 -22.41 1.10 17.71
N GLY A 314 -21.69 0.04 18.11
CA GLY A 314 -20.43 0.13 18.87
C GLY A 314 -19.18 0.51 18.06
N GLY A 315 -19.33 0.80 16.77
CA GLY A 315 -18.18 1.08 15.90
C GLY A 315 -18.57 1.58 14.52
N LEU A 316 -19.51 2.54 14.45
CA LEU A 316 -19.77 3.31 13.23
C LEU A 316 -18.56 4.19 12.91
N ASP A 317 -17.51 3.54 12.42
CA ASP A 317 -16.37 4.13 11.75
C ASP A 317 -16.83 4.54 10.35
N THR A 318 -17.48 5.69 10.23
CA THR A 318 -17.87 6.28 8.96
C THR A 318 -16.60 6.68 8.18
N TRP A 319 -16.19 5.78 7.29
CA TRP A 319 -15.11 5.94 6.30
C TRP A 319 -15.00 7.34 5.63
N PRO A 320 -16.10 8.09 5.34
CA PRO A 320 -15.98 9.43 4.77
C PRO A 320 -15.45 10.52 5.71
N GLU A 321 -15.58 10.38 7.04
CA GLU A 321 -15.29 11.47 8.00
C GLU A 321 -13.80 11.58 8.32
N ARG A 322 -13.07 10.46 8.39
CA ARG A 322 -11.62 10.49 8.63
C ARG A 322 -10.82 11.01 7.45
N GLN A 323 -11.30 10.81 6.21
CA GLN A 323 -10.66 11.38 5.02
C GLN A 323 -10.82 12.90 4.96
N ARG A 324 -11.92 13.45 5.47
CA ARG A 324 -12.15 14.89 5.53
C ARG A 324 -11.31 15.55 6.62
N ALA A 325 -11.23 14.93 7.80
CA ALA A 325 -10.40 15.41 8.91
C ALA A 325 -8.88 15.37 8.63
N GLY A 326 -8.41 14.49 7.74
CA GLY A 326 -7.01 14.46 7.31
C GLY A 326 -6.62 15.59 6.34
N ARG A 327 -7.59 16.26 5.70
CA ARG A 327 -7.35 17.43 4.82
C ARG A 327 -7.22 18.73 5.61
N GLU A 328 -7.84 18.81 6.78
CA GLU A 328 -7.64 19.89 7.73
C GLU A 328 -6.50 19.54 8.67
N GLY A 329 -5.28 19.77 8.20
CA GLY A 329 -4.13 19.83 9.09
C GLY A 329 -4.47 20.74 10.28
N ARG A 330 -4.43 20.16 11.48
CA ARG A 330 -4.50 20.89 12.76
C ARG A 330 -3.55 22.09 12.67
N ARG A 331 -4.11 23.28 12.45
CA ARG A 331 -3.39 24.53 12.66
C ARG A 331 -3.02 24.59 14.14
N PRO A 332 -1.77 24.90 14.51
CA PRO A 332 -1.47 25.24 15.89
C PRO A 332 -2.31 26.48 16.25
N ARG A 333 -3.10 26.40 17.33
CA ARG A 333 -3.61 27.62 17.96
C ARG A 333 -2.38 28.42 18.40
N HIS A 334 -2.07 29.50 17.70
CA HIS A 334 -1.22 30.55 18.26
C HIS A 334 -1.90 31.04 19.54
N GLN A 335 -1.30 30.75 20.69
CA GLN A 335 -1.54 31.56 21.88
C GLN A 335 -1.03 32.97 21.57
N ARG A 336 -1.96 33.91 21.46
CA ARG A 336 -1.65 35.34 21.55
C ARG A 336 -1.22 35.61 22.98
N GLY A 337 0.09 35.63 23.22
CA GLY A 337 0.65 36.31 24.38
C GLY A 337 0.60 37.80 24.10
N GLY A 338 -0.27 38.51 24.82
CA GLY A 338 -0.38 39.96 24.74
C GLY A 338 0.91 40.63 25.18
N SER A 339 1.44 41.49 24.31
CA SER A 339 2.36 42.54 24.67
C SER A 339 1.61 43.59 25.51
N VAL A 340 1.92 43.70 26.79
CA VAL A 340 1.68 44.93 27.56
C VAL A 340 2.98 45.72 27.50
N GLY A 341 2.89 46.90 26.89
CA GLY A 341 4.01 47.81 26.71
C GLY A 341 4.37 48.56 27.99
N CYS A 342 5.66 48.86 28.11
CA CYS A 342 6.15 49.98 28.89
C CYS A 342 7.01 50.86 27.96
N SER A 343 6.39 51.87 27.36
CA SER A 343 7.01 53.17 27.10
C SER A 343 6.85 53.99 28.40
N GLY A 344 7.79 54.76 28.91
CA GLY A 344 9.09 55.24 28.47
C GLY A 344 9.46 56.44 29.36
N LEU A 345 10.62 57.06 29.09
CA LEU A 345 11.15 58.34 29.63
C LEU A 345 11.79 58.22 31.03
N GLY A 346 13.00 58.73 31.29
CA GLY A 346 13.95 59.48 30.47
C GLY A 346 15.07 60.06 31.35
N LYS A 347 16.16 60.46 30.71
CA LYS A 347 17.15 61.48 31.13
C LYS A 347 17.72 61.39 32.56
N ARG A 348 18.98 60.97 32.68
CA ARG A 348 20.16 61.86 32.73
C ARG A 348 21.43 61.04 32.53
#